data_AF-E9PZX8-F1
#
_entry.id   AF-E9PZX8-F1
#
_cell.length_a   1.000
_cell.length_b   1.000
_cell.length_c   1.000
_cell.angle_alpha   90.00
_cell.angle_beta   90.00
_cell.angle_gamma   90.00
#
_symmetry.space_group_name_H-M   'P 1'
#
loop_
_entity.id
_entity.type
_entity.pdbx_description
1 polymer ?
#
loop_
_entity_poly.entity_id
_entity_poly.type
_entity_poly.pdbx_seq_one_letter_code
_entity_poly.pdbx_strand_id
1 'polypeptide(L)' 'MTTLRAFTCDDLFRFNNINLDPLTETYGIPFYLQYLAHWPEYFIVAEAPGGELMGYITGVIFCWQLWAKQKAR' A
#
# COMPACT_ATOMS: atom_id res chain seq x y z
N MET A 1 13.99 -15.21 -7.43
CA MET A 1 12.87 -14.88 -8.31
C MET A 1 11.84 -14.13 -7.50
N THR A 2 11.47 -12.92 -7.92
CA THR A 2 10.45 -12.10 -7.26
C THR A 2 9.05 -12.62 -7.61
N THR A 3 8.13 -12.60 -6.65
CA THR A 3 6.74 -13.03 -6.85
C THR A 3 5.80 -11.85 -6.63
N LEU A 4 4.75 -11.75 -7.45
CA LEU A 4 3.69 -10.77 -7.28
C LEU A 4 2.51 -11.44 -6.60
N ARG A 5 2.02 -10.85 -5.51
CA ARG A 5 0.83 -11.33 -4.81
C ARG A 5 -0.07 -10.17 -4.38
N ALA A 6 -1.31 -10.50 -4.03
CA ALA A 6 -2.21 -9.54 -3.40
C ALA A 6 -1.62 -9.08 -2.05
N PHE A 7 -1.74 -7.79 -1.79
CA PHE A 7 -1.35 -7.20 -0.51
C PHE A 7 -2.31 -7.66 0.58
N THR A 8 -1.77 -7.97 1.75
CA THR A 8 -2.54 -8.40 2.92
C THR A 8 -2.34 -7.43 4.07
N CYS A 9 -3.24 -7.43 5.05
CA CYS A 9 -3.09 -6.56 6.22
C CYS A 9 -1.80 -6.84 7.01
N ASP A 10 -1.22 -8.04 6.92
CA ASP A 10 0.03 -8.40 7.59
C ASP A 10 1.24 -7.63 7.02
N ASP A 11 1.17 -7.28 5.74
CA ASP A 11 2.24 -6.55 5.05
C ASP A 11 2.43 -5.12 5.57
N LEU A 12 1.40 -4.56 6.23
CA LEU A 12 1.47 -3.27 6.91
C LEU A 12 2.45 -3.27 8.09
N PHE A 13 2.86 -4.43 8.61
CA PHE A 13 3.90 -4.50 9.65
C PHE A 13 5.30 -4.57 9.05
N ARG A 14 5.41 -4.91 7.77
CA ARG A 14 6.68 -5.19 7.07
C ARG A 14 7.06 -4.11 6.05
N PHE A 15 6.16 -3.16 5.78
CA PHE A 15 6.37 -2.07 4.81
C PHE A 15 7.36 -0.98 5.24
N ASN A 16 7.85 -1.00 6.50
CA ASN A 16 8.72 0.05 7.03
C ASN A 16 10.02 0.23 6.21
N ASN A 17 10.59 -0.87 5.69
CA ASN A 17 11.77 -0.83 4.83
C ASN A 17 11.49 -0.17 3.47
N ILE A 18 10.25 -0.25 2.98
CA ILE A 18 9.85 0.36 1.69
C ILE A 18 9.66 1.87 1.86
N ASN A 19 9.14 2.32 3.01
CA ASN A 19 8.90 3.75 3.27
C ASN A 19 10.17 4.58 3.46
N LEU A 20 11.33 3.93 3.64
CA LEU A 20 12.61 4.62 3.71
C LEU A 20 13.05 5.15 2.34
N ASP A 21 12.38 4.73 1.26
CA ASP A 21 12.65 5.22 -0.08
C ASP A 21 12.00 6.60 -0.31
N PRO A 22 12.77 7.62 -0.73
CA PRO A 22 12.28 8.99 -0.91
C PRO A 22 11.26 9.16 -2.04
N LEU A 23 11.08 8.16 -2.92
CA LEU A 23 10.07 8.17 -3.99
C LEU A 23 8.73 7.59 -3.52
N THR A 24 8.67 7.02 -2.31
CA THR A 24 7.45 6.43 -1.76
C THR A 24 6.72 7.43 -0.85
N GLU A 25 5.51 7.81 -1.25
CA GLU A 25 4.67 8.69 -0.45
C GLU A 25 3.99 7.88 0.67
N THR A 26 4.40 8.12 1.92
CA THR A 26 3.89 7.36 3.06
C THR A 26 2.62 7.99 3.62
N TYR A 27 1.55 7.20 3.67
CA TYR A 27 0.29 7.60 4.30
C TYR A 27 0.14 6.97 5.70
N GLY A 28 -0.80 7.47 6.51
CA GLY A 28 -1.11 6.84 7.79
C GLY A 28 -1.76 5.46 7.60
N ILE A 29 -1.54 4.52 8.53
CA ILE A 29 -2.20 3.19 8.54
C ILE A 29 -3.71 3.21 8.24
N PRO A 30 -4.54 4.15 8.77
CA PRO A 30 -5.97 4.18 8.43
C PRO A 30 -6.26 4.37 6.94
N PHE A 31 -5.36 5.01 6.19
CA PHE A 31 -5.47 5.14 4.74
C PHE A 31 -5.43 3.76 4.08
N TYR A 32 -4.38 2.98 4.34
CA TYR A 32 -4.20 1.67 3.73
C TYR A 32 -5.35 0.73 4.05
N LEU A 33 -5.78 0.69 5.32
CA LEU A 33 -6.90 -0.17 5.75
C LEU A 33 -8.22 0.22 5.06
N GLN A 34 -8.51 1.52 4.94
CA GLN A 34 -9.72 1.98 4.30
C GLN A 34 -9.72 1.61 2.81
N TYR A 35 -8.61 1.79 2.12
CA TYR A 35 -8.51 1.46 0.70
C TYR A 35 -8.52 -0.05 0.44
N LEU A 36 -7.87 -0.84 1.30
CA LEU A 36 -7.88 -2.30 1.22
C LEU A 36 -9.30 -2.87 1.41
N ALA A 37 -10.10 -2.26 2.29
CA ALA A 37 -11.50 -2.65 2.51
C ALA A 37 -12.42 -2.32 1.32
N HIS A 38 -12.13 -1.27 0.56
CA HIS A 38 -12.98 -0.86 -0.57
C HIS A 38 -12.52 -1.48 -1.90
N TRP A 39 -11.21 -1.58 -2.11
CA TRP A 39 -10.64 -2.08 -3.37
C TRP A 39 -9.36 -2.90 -3.15
N PRO A 40 -9.48 -4.15 -2.69
CA PRO A 40 -8.33 -5.02 -2.46
C PRO A 40 -7.60 -5.40 -3.77
N GLU A 41 -8.28 -5.37 -4.92
CA GLU A 41 -7.73 -5.77 -6.22
C GLU A 41 -6.64 -4.83 -6.75
N TYR A 42 -6.61 -3.58 -6.27
CA TYR A 42 -5.62 -2.59 -6.71
C TYR A 42 -4.36 -2.56 -5.85
N PHE A 43 -4.25 -3.45 -4.86
CA PHE A 43 -3.06 -3.57 -4.03
C PHE A 43 -2.28 -4.82 -4.38
N ILE A 44 -1.10 -4.61 -4.97
CA ILE A 44 -0.18 -5.68 -5.35
C ILE A 44 1.15 -5.44 -4.66
N VAL A 45 1.74 -6.52 -4.14
CA VAL A 45 3.05 -6.48 -3.51
C VAL A 45 4.04 -7.38 -4.24
N ALA A 46 5.27 -6.91 -4.35
CA ALA A 46 6.40 -7.66 -4.88
C ALA A 46 7.23 -8.22 -3.72
N GLU A 47 7.24 -9.54 -3.60
CA GLU A 47 7.98 -10.26 -2.57
C GLU A 47 9.26 -10.88 -3.16
N ALA A 48 10.38 -10.69 -2.47
CA ALA A 48 11.64 -11.36 -2.75
C ALA A 48 11.55 -12.86 -2.38
N PRO A 49 12.38 -13.73 -2.98
CA PRO A 49 12.43 -15.15 -2.60
C PRO A 49 12.85 -15.39 -1.13
N GLY A 50 13.36 -14.36 -0.44
CA GLY A 50 13.70 -14.39 0.99
C GLY A 50 12.56 -13.97 1.92
N GLY A 51 11.36 -13.69 1.40
CA GLY A 51 10.22 -13.23 2.20
C GLY A 51 10.28 -11.76 2.60
N GLU A 52 11.20 -10.99 2.01
CA GLU A 52 11.28 -9.55 2.17
C GLU A 52 10.42 -8.83 1.14
N LEU A 53 9.72 -7.80 1.58
CA LEU A 53 8.93 -6.96 0.70
C LEU A 53 9.85 -5.99 -0.04
N MET A 54 9.87 -6.08 -1.36
CA MET A 54 10.72 -5.22 -2.21
C MET A 54 10.01 -3.95 -2.63
N GLY A 55 8.68 -4.00 -2.73
CA GLY A 55 7.88 -2.88 -3.18
C GLY A 55 6.40 -3.24 -3.19
N TYR A 56 5.54 -2.24 -3.16
CA TYR A 56 4.10 -2.40 -3.32
C TYR A 56 3.56 -1.34 -4.27
N ILE A 57 2.46 -1.68 -4.94
CA ILE A 57 1.70 -0.79 -5.80
C ILE A 57 0.34 -0.61 -5.15
N THR A 58 -0.03 0.64 -4.94
CA THR A 58 -1.36 1.02 -4.46
C THR A 58 -2.08 1.77 -5.57
N GLY A 59 -3.05 1.12 -6.20
CA GLY A 59 -3.96 1.80 -7.12
C GLY A 59 -5.03 2.55 -6.33
N VAL A 60 -5.07 3.87 -6.52
CA VAL A 60 -6.12 4.72 -5.95
C VAL A 60 -7.14 4.98 -7.05
N ILE A 61 -8.36 4.47 -6.88
CA ILE A 61 -9.50 5.01 -7.62
C ILE A 61 -9.72 6.42 -7.10
N PHE A 62 -9.73 7.39 -8.02
CA PHE A 62 -10.04 8.77 -7.67
C PHE A 62 -11.53 8.87 -7.30
N CYS A 63 -11.83 8.60 -6.02
CA CYS A 63 -13.10 8.92 -5.42
C CYS A 63 -12.99 10.32 -4.81
N TRP A 64 -13.60 11.31 -5.46
CA TRP A 64 -13.51 12.72 -5.08
C TRP A 64 -13.84 12.95 -3.58
N GLN A 65 -14.78 12.18 -3.02
CA GLN A 65 -15.17 12.27 -1.61
C GLN A 65 -14.08 11.81 -0.63
N LEU A 66 -13.27 10.80 -0.97
CA LEU A 66 -12.19 10.32 -0.12
C LEU A 66 -10.96 11.23 -0.20
N TRP A 67 -10.64 11.71 -1.39
CA TRP A 67 -9.55 12.66 -1.61
C TRP A 67 -9.82 14.01 -0.91
N ALA A 68 -11.05 14.53 -1.01
CA ALA A 68 -11.45 15.75 -0.32
C ALA A 68 -11.37 15.63 1.22
N LYS A 69 -11.66 14.44 1.78
CA LYS A 69 -11.53 14.19 3.23
C LYS A 69 -10.08 14.12 3.73
N GLN A 70 -9.12 13.81 2.86
CA GLN A 70 -7.72 13.72 3.23
C GLN A 70 -6.97 15.04 3.09
N LYS A 71 -7.33 15.87 2.11
CA LYS A 71 -6.70 17.19 1.89
C LYS A 71 -7.23 18.29 2.81
N ALA A 72 -8.30 18.01 3.56
CA ALA A 72 -8.91 18.91 4.54
C ALA A 72 -8.32 18.77 5.96
N ARG A 73 -7.22 18.04 6.13
CA ARG A 73 -6.44 17.94 7.36
C ARG A 73 -5.02 18.44 7.15
#